data_AF-E7G7W7-F1
#
_entry.id   AF-E7G7W7-F1
#
_cell.length_a   1.000
_cell.length_b   1.000
_cell.length_c   1.000
_cell.angle_alpha   90.00
_cell.angle_beta   90.00
_cell.angle_gamma   90.00
#
_symmetry.space_group_name_H-M   'P 1'
#
loop_
_entity.id
_entity.type
_entity.pdbx_description
1 polymer ?
#
loop_
_entity_poly.entity_id
_entity_poly.type
_entity_poly.pdbx_seq_one_letter_code
_entity_poly.pdbx_strand_id
1 'polypeptide(L)'
;MKRRIEYSPNIILFQMIALLPENNFNLTLVAKLLQKERTNLYRLLTFLSTKDYDFYHIVDGKKLLTEEGIKLYTYAKVISHAYVQIQCIEKKSVPVTGTNR
;
A
#
# COMPACT_ATOMS: atom_id res chain seq x y z
N MET A 1 26.51 10.73 -0.89
CA MET A 1 25.27 10.66 -1.69
C MET A 1 24.23 9.84 -0.93
N LYS A 2 23.16 10.46 -0.42
CA LYS A 2 22.02 9.70 0.13
C LYS A 2 21.30 9.04 -1.05
N ARG A 3 21.30 7.71 -1.16
CA ARG A 3 20.46 6.99 -2.13
C ARG A 3 19.01 7.37 -1.81
N ARG A 4 18.36 8.12 -2.71
CA ARG A 4 16.90 8.22 -2.68
C ARG A 4 16.38 6.85 -3.10
N ILE A 5 15.65 6.19 -2.21
CA ILE A 5 14.93 4.96 -2.56
C ILE A 5 13.85 5.41 -3.55
N GLU A 6 14.07 5.12 -4.83
CA GLU A 6 12.99 5.18 -5.80
C GLU A 6 11.97 4.10 -5.41
N TYR A 7 10.77 4.55 -5.04
CA TYR A 7 9.69 3.66 -4.66
C TYR A 7 9.31 2.84 -5.88
N SER A 8 9.56 1.52 -5.84
CA SER A 8 9.00 0.61 -6.83
C SER A 8 7.46 0.77 -6.81
N PRO A 9 6.80 0.99 -7.97
CA PRO A 9 5.34 1.08 -8.06
C PRO A 9 4.60 -0.07 -7.34
N ASN A 10 5.26 -1.22 -7.21
CA ASN A 10 4.72 -2.41 -6.58
C ASN A 10 4.46 -2.25 -5.07
N ILE A 11 5.27 -1.48 -4.32
CA ILE A 11 5.03 -1.36 -2.86
C ILE A 11 3.80 -0.51 -2.54
N ILE A 12 3.56 0.55 -3.33
CA ILE A 12 2.39 1.41 -3.17
C ILE A 12 1.12 0.61 -3.49
N LEU A 13 1.18 -0.27 -4.50
CA LEU A 13 0.09 -1.18 -4.83
C LEU A 13 -0.25 -2.11 -3.65
N PHE A 14 0.74 -2.77 -3.04
CA PHE A 14 0.50 -3.63 -1.87
C PHE A 14 -0.03 -2.84 -0.66
N GLN A 15 0.54 -1.67 -0.36
CA GLN A 15 0.05 -0.85 0.73
C GLN A 15 -1.39 -0.38 0.51
N MET A 16 -1.76 -0.02 -0.73
CA MET A 16 -3.14 0.34 -1.09
C MET A 16 -4.09 -0.84 -0.90
N ILE A 17 -3.73 -2.03 -1.39
CA ILE A 17 -4.52 -3.26 -1.26
C ILE A 17 -4.75 -3.60 0.23
N ALA A 18 -3.72 -3.45 1.07
CA ALA A 18 -3.83 -3.70 2.51
C ALA A 18 -4.74 -2.68 3.21
N LEU A 19 -4.66 -1.40 2.85
CA LEU A 19 -5.41 -0.33 3.52
C LEU A 19 -6.87 -0.21 3.07
N LEU A 20 -7.20 -0.56 1.82
CA LEU A 20 -8.56 -0.37 1.30
C LEU A 20 -9.63 -1.07 2.15
N PRO A 21 -9.54 -2.38 2.47
CA PRO A 21 -10.54 -3.05 3.30
C PRO A 21 -10.59 -2.51 4.73
N GLU A 22 -9.43 -2.16 5.31
CA GLU A 22 -9.32 -1.59 6.66
C GLU A 22 -9.97 -0.21 6.78
N ASN A 23 -10.16 0.48 5.64
CA ASN A 23 -10.74 1.82 5.56
C ASN A 23 -12.08 1.82 4.79
N ASN A 24 -12.85 0.72 4.83
CA ASN A 24 -14.16 0.59 4.18
C ASN A 24 -14.14 0.97 2.69
N PHE A 25 -13.05 0.64 2.00
CA PHE A 25 -12.80 0.95 0.58
C PHE A 25 -12.87 2.44 0.24
N ASN A 26 -12.59 3.32 1.21
CA ASN A 26 -12.50 4.76 1.00
C ASN A 26 -11.16 5.13 0.35
N LEU A 27 -11.14 5.16 -0.98
CA LEU A 27 -9.94 5.47 -1.77
C LEU A 27 -9.35 6.86 -1.44
N THR A 28 -10.19 7.83 -1.10
CA THR A 28 -9.73 9.19 -0.73
C THR A 28 -8.96 9.18 0.58
N LEU A 29 -9.43 8.42 1.58
CA LEU A 29 -8.73 8.28 2.85
C LEU A 29 -7.40 7.54 2.67
N VAL A 30 -7.40 6.43 1.93
CA VAL A 30 -6.18 5.66 1.63
C VAL A 30 -5.15 6.51 0.87
N ALA A 31 -5.57 7.33 -0.09
CA ALA A 31 -4.70 8.27 -0.79
C ALA A 31 -3.99 9.24 0.17
N LYS A 32 -4.71 9.78 1.15
CA LYS A 32 -4.13 10.62 2.20
C LYS A 32 -3.13 9.86 3.08
N LEU A 33 -3.47 8.65 3.52
CA LEU A 33 -2.60 7.81 4.34
C LEU A 33 -1.28 7.48 3.64
N LEU A 34 -1.33 7.21 2.33
CA LEU A 34 -0.15 6.90 1.52
C LEU A 34 0.59 8.14 1.01
N GLN A 35 0.06 9.36 1.25
CA GLN A 35 0.58 10.61 0.68
C GLN A 35 0.73 10.51 -0.84
N LYS A 36 -0.30 9.98 -1.52
CA LYS A 36 -0.36 9.82 -2.98
C LYS A 36 -1.61 10.47 -3.54
N GLU A 37 -1.55 10.83 -4.82
CA GLU A 37 -2.75 11.31 -5.52
C GLU A 37 -3.77 10.19 -5.67
N ARG A 38 -5.05 10.53 -5.46
CA ARG A 38 -6.16 9.60 -5.62
C ARG A 38 -6.23 9.01 -7.03
N THR A 39 -5.90 9.80 -8.05
CA THR A 39 -5.84 9.40 -9.46
C THR A 39 -4.83 8.28 -9.69
N ASN A 40 -3.67 8.33 -9.03
CA ASN A 40 -2.65 7.29 -9.12
C ASN A 40 -3.13 5.98 -8.48
N LEU A 41 -3.76 6.06 -7.31
CA LEU A 41 -4.35 4.87 -6.68
C LEU A 41 -5.52 4.30 -7.49
N TYR A 42 -6.33 5.16 -8.09
CA TYR A 42 -7.42 4.71 -8.97
C TYR A 42 -6.88 3.93 -10.18
N ARG A 43 -5.83 4.43 -10.85
CA ARG A 43 -5.17 3.73 -11.96
C ARG A 43 -4.63 2.36 -11.54
N LEU A 44 -4.02 2.28 -10.35
CA LEU A 44 -3.53 1.02 -9.78
C LEU A 44 -4.67 0.02 -9.51
N LEU A 45 -5.80 0.50 -9.01
CA LEU A 45 -6.98 -0.34 -8.76
C LEU A 45 -7.60 -0.84 -10.07
N THR A 46 -7.71 0.01 -11.09
CA THR A 46 -8.18 -0.37 -12.42
C THR A 46 -7.25 -1.39 -13.06
N PHE A 47 -5.93 -1.25 -12.90
CA PHE A 47 -4.95 -2.21 -13.39
C PHE A 47 -5.19 -3.64 -12.85
N LEU A 48 -5.56 -3.77 -11.58
CA LEU A 48 -5.93 -5.08 -10.99
C LEU A 48 -7.16 -5.68 -11.67
N SER A 49 -8.22 -4.88 -11.86
CA SER A 49 -9.46 -5.34 -12.50
C SER A 49 -9.25 -5.74 -13.97
N THR A 50 -8.37 -5.06 -14.71
CA THR A 50 -8.05 -5.42 -16.12
C THR A 50 -7.29 -6.74 -16.28
N LYS A 51 -6.87 -7.36 -15.18
CA LYS A 51 -6.15 -8.65 -15.16
C LYS A 51 -7.04 -9.80 -14.69
N ASP A 52 -8.36 -9.63 -14.75
CA ASP A 52 -9.37 -10.55 -14.20
C ASP A 52 -9.22 -10.79 -12.69
N TYR A 53 -8.52 -9.88 -11.99
CA TYR A 53 -8.45 -9.85 -10.53
C TYR A 53 -9.45 -8.85 -9.99
N ASP A 54 -10.71 -9.28 -9.87
CA ASP A 54 -11.72 -8.50 -9.17
C ASP A 54 -11.37 -8.45 -7.68
N PHE A 55 -10.85 -7.31 -7.22
CA PHE A 55 -10.41 -7.16 -5.84
C PHE A 55 -11.60 -7.15 -4.85
N TYR A 56 -12.74 -6.60 -5.26
CA TYR A 56 -13.96 -6.57 -4.46
C TYR A 56 -15.19 -6.62 -5.37
N HIS A 57 -16.30 -7.07 -4.82
CA HIS A 57 -17.62 -7.00 -5.43
C HIS A 57 -18.56 -6.16 -4.55
N ILE A 58 -19.72 -5.77 -5.08
CA ILE A 58 -20.71 -4.97 -4.35
C ILE A 58 -21.91 -5.85 -4.02
N VAL A 59 -22.22 -6.01 -2.74
CA VAL A 59 -23.43 -6.68 -2.22
C VAL A 59 -24.18 -5.67 -1.37
N ASP A 60 -25.45 -5.42 -1.68
CA ASP A 60 -26.32 -4.48 -0.94
C ASP A 60 -25.69 -3.10 -0.72
N GLY A 61 -25.00 -2.59 -1.75
CA GLY A 61 -24.31 -1.30 -1.71
C GLY A 61 -23.00 -1.29 -0.90
N LYS A 62 -22.59 -2.42 -0.32
CA LYS A 62 -21.33 -2.58 0.42
C LYS A 62 -20.28 -3.28 -0.44
N LYS A 63 -19.05 -2.78 -0.38
CA LYS A 63 -17.90 -3.43 -1.03
C LYS A 63 -17.37 -4.54 -0.14
N LEU A 64 -17.28 -5.75 -0.68
CA LEU A 64 -16.76 -6.94 -0.02
C LEU A 64 -15.64 -7.53 -0.87
N LEU A 65 -14.58 -8.00 -0.22
CA LEU A 65 -13.51 -8.69 -0.94
C LEU A 65 -14.05 -9.95 -1.62
N THR A 66 -13.58 -10.21 -2.84
CA THR A 66 -13.74 -11.54 -3.47
C THR A 66 -12.78 -12.54 -2.81
N GLU A 67 -12.88 -13.83 -3.14
CA GLU A 67 -11.91 -14.83 -2.67
C GLU A 67 -10.48 -14.50 -3.09
N GLU A 68 -10.28 -14.08 -4.35
CA GLU A 68 -8.99 -13.63 -4.85
C GLU A 68 -8.54 -12.32 -4.18
N GLY A 69 -9.48 -11.42 -3.90
CA GLY A 69 -9.25 -10.20 -3.14
C GLY A 69 -8.77 -10.46 -1.72
N ILE A 70 -9.30 -11.48 -1.05
CA ILE A 70 -8.86 -11.93 0.28
C ILE A 70 -7.42 -12.42 0.21
N LYS A 71 -7.08 -13.30 -0.74
CA LYS A 71 -5.70 -13.80 -0.93
C LYS A 71 -4.73 -12.64 -1.14
N LEU A 72 -5.07 -11.73 -2.05
CA LEU A 72 -4.24 -10.57 -2.38
C LEU A 72 -4.08 -9.63 -1.17
N TYR A 73 -5.15 -9.39 -0.41
CA TYR A 73 -5.13 -8.64 0.85
C TYR A 73 -4.17 -9.27 1.87
N THR A 74 -4.24 -10.60 2.07
CA THR A 74 -3.36 -11.31 2.99
C THR A 74 -1.89 -11.15 2.62
N TYR A 75 -1.53 -11.37 1.34
CA TYR A 75 -0.16 -11.18 0.88
C TYR A 75 0.31 -9.73 1.02
N ALA A 76 -0.56 -8.79 0.64
CA ALA A 76 -0.25 -7.37 0.68
C ALA A 76 0.03 -6.87 2.09
N LYS A 77 -0.67 -7.41 3.12
CA LYS A 77 -0.37 -7.11 4.53
C LYS A 77 1.00 -7.59 4.95
N VAL A 78 1.36 -8.82 4.62
CA VAL A 78 2.67 -9.39 4.95
C VAL A 78 3.79 -8.58 4.31
N ILE A 79 3.67 -8.30 3.01
CA ILE A 79 4.67 -7.52 2.26
C ILE A 79 4.77 -6.09 2.81
N SER A 80 3.64 -5.43 3.06
CA SER A 80 3.62 -4.06 3.59
C SER A 80 4.27 -3.98 4.98
N HIS A 81 3.99 -4.96 5.85
CA HIS A 81 4.61 -5.01 7.18
C HIS A 81 6.11 -5.27 7.08
N ALA A 82 6.55 -6.25 6.29
CA ALA A 82 7.97 -6.53 6.08
C ALA A 82 8.71 -5.29 5.56
N TYR A 83 8.10 -4.55 4.62
CA TYR A 83 8.69 -3.32 4.10
C TYR A 83 8.87 -2.23 5.17
N VAL A 84 7.88 -2.02 6.03
CA VAL A 84 8.00 -1.06 7.16
C VAL A 84 9.15 -1.47 8.09
N GLN A 85 9.27 -2.77 8.39
CA GLN A 85 10.37 -3.27 9.23
C GLN A 85 11.74 -3.02 8.59
N ILE A 86 11.88 -3.27 7.29
CA ILE A 86 13.12 -2.99 6.54
C ILE A 86 13.47 -1.50 6.63
N GLN A 87 12.51 -0.60 6.38
CA GLN A 87 12.74 0.85 6.49
C GLN A 87 13.12 1.27 7.92
N CYS A 88 12.55 0.64 8.95
CA CYS A 88 12.90 0.89 10.33
C CYS A 88 14.36 0.48 10.65
N ILE A 89 14.83 -0.64 10.12
CA ILE A 89 16.23 -1.10 10.26
C ILE A 89 17.17 -0.10 9.58
N GLU A 90 16.87 0.30 8.34
CA GLU A 90 17.69 1.26 7.60
C GLU A 90 17.81 2.60 8.35
N LYS A 91 16.70 3.11 8.91
CA LYS A 91 16.72 4.35 9.72
C LYS A 91 17.55 4.22 10.99
N LYS A 92 17.53 3.06 11.66
CA LYS A 92 18.36 2.80 12.86
C LYS A 92 19.84 2.66 12.55
N SER A 93 20.19 2.26 11.33
CA SER A 93 21.58 2.07 10.89
C SER A 93 22.33 3.37 10.52
N VAL A 94 21.63 4.51 10.46
CA VAL A 94 22.29 5.82 10.31
C VAL A 94 22.84 6.21 11.68
N PRO A 95 24.18 6.29 11.87
CA PRO A 95 24.69 6.79 13.14
C PRO A 95 24.23 8.23 13.28
N VAL A 96 23.57 8.53 14.39
CA VAL A 96 23.47 9.91 14.87
C VAL A 96 24.89 10.29 15.26
N THR A 97 25.69 10.75 14.29
CA THR A 97 26.87 11.55 14.60
C THR A 97 26.32 12.81 15.26
N GLY A 98 26.25 12.77 16.58
CA GLY A 98 26.10 13.95 17.39
C GLY A 98 27.26 14.88 17.05
N THR A 99 26.94 15.98 16.40
CA THR A 99 27.75 17.18 16.46
C THR A 99 26.91 18.22 17.17
N ASN A 100 26.90 18.12 18.50
CA ASN A 100 26.89 19.33 19.32
C ASN A 100 28.29 19.92 19.22
N ARG A 101 28.46 20.89 18.33
CA ARG A 101 29.41 21.98 18.44
C ARG A 101 28.79 23.20 17.80
#